data_AF-A0A8T7MIQ5-F1
#
_entry.id   AF-A0A8T7MIQ5-F1
#
_cell.length_a   1.000
_cell.length_b   1.000
_cell.length_c   1.000
_cell.angle_alpha   90.00
_cell.angle_beta   90.00
_cell.angle_gamma   90.00
#
_symmetry.space_group_name_H-M   'P 1'
#
loop_
_entity.id
_entity.type
_entity.pdbx_description
1 polymer ?
#
loop_
_entity_poly.entity_id
_entity_poly.type
_entity_poly.pdbx_seq_one_letter_code
_entity_poly.pdbx_strand_id
1 'polypeptide(L)'
;MRVIQLNAKVDEQCKMLLELPPDVLQGEYQVVLVFADNPEAVATMQQVRTPKPPLKLHIFEWDNWPKDATFGRDELYDDVEF
;
A
#
# COMPACT_ATOMS: atom_id res chain seq x y z
N MET A 1 -7.80 -2.42 26.48
CA MET A 1 -6.92 -1.99 25.38
C MET A 1 -7.42 -0.63 24.90
N ARG A 2 -6.63 0.44 25.09
CA ARG A 2 -6.96 1.80 24.63
C ARG A 2 -6.16 2.07 23.37
N VAL A 3 -6.83 2.40 22.27
CA VAL A 3 -6.17 2.72 20.99
C VAL A 3 -6.12 4.23 20.84
N ILE A 4 -4.92 4.77 20.65
CA ILE A 4 -4.69 6.19 20.39
C ILE A 4 -4.25 6.30 18.93
N GLN A 5 -5.10 6.91 18.10
CA GLN A 5 -4.79 7.16 16.71
C GLN A 5 -4.21 8.57 16.56
N LEU A 6 -3.03 8.67 15.98
CA LEU A 6 -2.31 9.92 15.75
C LEU A 6 -1.84 9.97 14.31
N ASN A 7 -1.91 11.14 13.70
CA ASN A 7 -1.30 11.38 12.41
C ASN A 7 0.17 11.71 12.63
N ALA A 8 1.05 10.88 12.08
CA ALA A 8 2.49 11.06 12.18
C ALA A 8 3.10 11.30 10.81
N LYS A 9 4.01 12.27 10.71
CA LYS A 9 4.81 12.49 9.51
C LYS A 9 6.16 11.81 9.69
N VAL A 10 6.57 11.08 8.66
CA VAL A 10 7.92 10.52 8.56
C VAL A 10 8.79 11.52 7.82
N ASP A 11 9.91 11.90 8.42
CA ASP A 11 10.91 12.79 7.83
C ASP A 11 11.81 12.04 6.83
N GLU A 12 12.56 12.76 5.99
CA GLU A 12 13.47 12.21 4.95
C GLU A 12 14.54 11.26 5.53
N GLN A 13 14.81 11.35 6.83
CA GLN A 13 15.73 10.47 7.56
C GLN A 13 15.05 9.20 8.13
N CYS A 14 13.83 8.88 7.70
CA CYS A 14 13.01 7.80 8.24
C CYS A 14 12.73 7.93 9.75
N LYS A 15 12.68 9.16 10.26
CA LYS A 15 12.35 9.45 11.66
C LYS A 15 10.90 9.89 11.77
N MET A 16 10.21 9.43 12.80
CA MET A 16 8.82 9.79 13.09
C MET A 16 8.77 10.45 14.47
N LEU A 17 8.25 11.67 14.53
CA LEU A 17 7.95 12.36 15.79
C LEU A 17 6.45 12.21 16.08
N LEU A 18 6.13 11.69 17.26
CA LEU A 18 4.78 11.46 17.75
C LEU A 18 4.58 12.29 19.02
N GLU A 19 3.61 13.20 19.01
CA GLU A 19 3.20 13.95 20.20
C GLU A 19 2.06 13.20 20.88
N LEU A 20 2.32 12.69 22.09
CA LEU A 20 1.32 11.98 22.87
C LEU A 20 0.34 12.97 23.52
N PRO A 21 -0.96 12.66 23.57
CA PRO A 21 -1.92 13.50 24.28
C PRO A 21 -1.62 13.53 25.79
N PRO A 22 -1.98 14.63 26.48
CA PRO A 22 -1.66 14.84 27.91
C PRO A 22 -2.37 13.86 28.85
N ASP A 23 -3.29 13.04 28.34
CA ASP A 23 -4.05 12.03 29.07
C ASP A 23 -3.32 10.67 29.17
N VAL A 24 -2.09 10.58 28.63
CA VAL A 24 -1.21 9.42 28.78
C VAL A 24 -0.35 9.62 30.02
N LEU A 25 -0.52 8.76 31.02
CA LEU A 25 0.28 8.77 32.24
C LEU A 25 1.73 8.35 31.96
N GLN A 26 2.66 8.70 32.84
CA GLN A 26 4.02 8.20 32.75
C GLN A 26 4.05 6.69 33.02
N GLY A 27 4.67 5.93 32.11
CA GLY A 27 4.78 4.48 32.24
C GLY A 27 5.38 3.84 30.99
N GLU A 28 5.58 2.53 31.05
CA GLU A 28 5.98 1.73 29.89
C GLU A 28 4.75 1.30 29.10
N TYR A 29 4.78 1.51 27.79
CA TYR A 29 3.69 1.17 26.88
C TYR A 29 4.21 0.33 25.72
N GLN A 30 3.47 -0.71 25.36
CA GLN A 30 3.67 -1.40 24.10
C GLN A 30 3.05 -0.57 22.98
N VAL A 31 3.87 -0.16 22.01
CA VAL A 31 3.43 0.64 20.85
C VAL A 31 3.31 -0.27 19.63
N VAL A 32 2.18 -0.17 18.93
CA VAL A 32 1.94 -0.85 17.66
C VAL A 32 1.77 0.21 16.59
N LEU A 33 2.65 0.18 15.58
CA LEU A 33 2.61 1.07 14.43
C LEU A 33 1.80 0.40 13.32
N VAL A 34 0.77 1.07 12.83
CA VAL A 34 -0.03 0.62 11.69
C VAL A 34 0.16 1.62 10.56
N PHE A 35 0.79 1.19 9.47
CA PHE A 35 0.90 1.98 8.25
C PHE A 35 -0.36 1.74 7.43
N ALA A 36 -1.30 2.69 7.52
CA ALA A 36 -2.42 2.75 6.59
C ALA A 36 -2.00 3.60 5.40
N ASP A 37 -2.04 3.04 4.20
CA ASP A 37 -1.82 3.78 2.97
C ASP A 37 -2.92 4.85 2.85
N ASN A 38 -2.55 6.11 3.09
CA ASN A 38 -3.44 7.21 2.77
C ASN A 38 -3.51 7.31 1.24
N PRO A 39 -4.69 7.16 0.60
CA PRO A 39 -4.81 7.21 -0.86
C PRO A 39 -4.22 8.48 -1.48
N GLU A 40 -4.17 9.59 -0.74
CA GLU A 40 -3.53 10.84 -1.18
C GLU A 40 -1.99 10.80 -1.12
N ALA A 41 -1.40 10.03 -0.20
CA ALA A 41 0.05 9.87 -0.12
C ALA A 41 0.59 8.96 -1.24
N VAL A 42 -0.18 7.94 -1.62
CA VAL A 42 0.14 7.01 -2.73
C VAL A 42 0.14 7.75 -4.07
N ALA A 43 -0.69 8.80 -4.23
CA ALA A 43 -0.69 9.65 -5.42
C ALA A 43 0.66 10.37 -5.65
N THR A 44 1.44 10.62 -4.59
CA THR A 44 2.78 11.22 -4.70
C THR A 44 3.85 10.19 -5.10
N MET A 45 3.69 8.93 -4.71
CA MET A 45 4.60 7.83 -5.09
C MET A 45 4.28 7.24 -6.46
N GLN A 46 3.02 7.31 -6.88
CA GLN A 46 2.62 7.13 -8.26
C GLN A 46 3.01 8.40 -9.02
N GLN A 47 4.32 8.55 -9.32
CA GLN A 47 4.72 9.36 -10.44
C GLN A 47 3.82 8.95 -11.61
N VAL A 48 2.88 9.83 -11.96
CA VAL A 48 2.00 9.65 -13.11
C VAL A 48 2.94 9.51 -14.30
N ARG A 49 3.23 8.26 -14.67
CA ARG A 49 4.07 7.93 -15.81
C ARG A 49 3.28 8.33 -17.03
N THR A 50 3.40 9.59 -17.40
CA THR A 50 2.78 10.12 -18.62
C THR A 50 3.44 9.39 -19.79
N PRO A 51 2.69 8.55 -20.52
CA PRO A 51 3.25 7.82 -21.65
C PRO A 51 3.75 8.82 -22.70
N LYS A 52 5.05 8.76 -23.03
CA LYS A 52 5.64 9.60 -24.08
C LYS A 52 5.33 8.99 -25.45
N PRO A 53 4.61 9.68 -26.35
CA PRO A 53 4.38 9.19 -27.70
C PRO A 53 5.65 9.29 -28.57
N PRO A 54 5.78 8.46 -29.62
CA PRO A 54 4.88 7.35 -29.97
C PRO A 54 5.19 6.10 -29.14
N LEU A 55 4.16 5.53 -28.51
CA LEU A 55 4.25 4.24 -27.83
C LEU A 55 4.48 3.15 -28.88
N LYS A 56 5.67 2.55 -28.90
CA LYS A 56 5.95 1.35 -29.69
C LYS A 56 5.35 0.15 -28.97
N LEU A 57 4.04 -0.06 -29.14
CA LEU A 57 3.34 -1.22 -28.62
C LEU A 57 3.38 -2.33 -29.67
N HIS A 58 3.86 -3.50 -29.28
CA HIS A 58 3.71 -4.72 -30.06
C HIS A 58 2.41 -5.39 -29.68
N ILE A 59 1.48 -5.46 -30.62
CA ILE A 59 0.24 -6.22 -30.45
C ILE A 59 0.58 -7.67 -30.75
N PHE A 60 0.44 -8.54 -29.75
CA PHE A 60 0.51 -9.98 -29.94
C PHE A 60 -0.91 -10.51 -30.07
N GLU A 61 -1.21 -11.18 -31.18
CA GLU A 61 -2.44 -11.95 -31.32
C GLU A 61 -2.25 -13.27 -30.57
N TRP A 62 -2.93 -13.40 -29.43
CA TRP A 62 -2.95 -14.62 -28.64
C TRP A 62 -4.14 -15.48 -29.08
N ASP A 63 -3.94 -16.30 -30.11
CA ASP A 63 -4.98 -17.17 -30.67
C ASP A 63 -5.35 -18.39 -29.79
N ASN A 64 -4.58 -18.64 -28.72
CA ASN A 64 -4.67 -19.87 -27.94
C ASN A 64 -5.17 -19.67 -26.49
N TRP A 65 -5.87 -18.57 -26.19
CA TRP A 65 -6.55 -18.51 -24.90
C TRP A 65 -7.73 -19.49 -24.89
N PRO A 66 -7.78 -20.48 -23.98
CA PRO A 66 -8.90 -21.40 -23.92
C PRO A 66 -10.19 -20.61 -23.66
N LYS A 67 -11.23 -20.84 -24.47
CA LYS A 67 -12.53 -20.16 -24.28
C LYS A 67 -13.15 -20.45 -22.91
N ASP A 68 -12.80 -21.60 -22.35
CA ASP A 68 -13.27 -22.11 -21.07
C ASP A 68 -12.27 -21.87 -19.93
N ALA A 69 -11.28 -20.99 -20.15
CA ALA A 69 -10.33 -20.59 -19.11
C ALA A 69 -11.02 -19.71 -18.06
N THR A 70 -11.67 -20.35 -17.09
CA THR A 70 -12.12 -19.73 -15.86
C THR A 70 -11.07 -20.04 -14.80
N PHE A 71 -10.24 -19.06 -14.46
CA PHE A 71 -9.32 -19.18 -13.33
C PHE A 71 -9.89 -18.42 -12.15
N GLY A 72 -9.98 -19.10 -11.01
CA GLY A 72 -10.25 -18.47 -9.72
C GLY A 72 -9.10 -17.53 -9.34
N ARG A 73 -9.37 -16.54 -8.49
CA ARG A 73 -8.31 -15.64 -7.99
C ARG A 73 -7.29 -16.42 -7.17
N ASP A 74 -7.78 -17.30 -6.32
CA ASP A 74 -7.06 -18.28 -5.50
C ASP A 74 -6.22 -19.28 -6.30
N GLU A 75 -6.55 -19.49 -7.58
CA GLU A 75 -5.76 -20.35 -8.48
C GLU A 75 -4.64 -19.58 -9.20
N LEU A 76 -4.81 -18.27 -9.39
CA LEU A 76 -3.84 -17.41 -10.09
C LEU A 76 -2.82 -16.77 -9.14
N TYR A 77 -3.23 -16.57 -7.90
CA TYR A 77 -2.43 -15.94 -6.87
C TYR A 77 -2.31 -16.93 -5.74
N ASP A 78 -1.07 -17.22 -5.32
CA ASP A 78 -0.77 -17.91 -4.06
C ASP A 78 -1.16 -16.97 -2.88
N ASP A 79 -2.43 -16.59 -2.82
CA ASP A 79 -3.04 -15.90 -1.69
C ASP A 79 -3.14 -16.97 -0.59
N VAL A 80 -2.02 -17.23 0.07
CA VAL A 80 -1.90 -18.15 1.21
C VAL A 80 -2.84 -17.64 2.30
N GLU A 81 -3.92 -18.39 2.57
CA GLU A 81 -4.77 -18.15 3.73
C GLU A 81 -3.90 -18.32 5.00
N PHE A 82 -3.74 -17.23 5.75
CA PHE A 82 -3.08 -17.18 7.05
C PHE A 82 -4.04 -17.55 8.18
#